data_AF-A0A961GGK0-F1
#
_entry.id   AF-A0A961GGK0-F1
#
_cell.length_a   1.000
_cell.length_b   1.000
_cell.length_c   1.000
_cell.angle_alpha   90.00
_cell.angle_beta   90.00
_cell.angle_gamma   90.00
#
_symmetry.space_group_name_H-M   'P 1'
#
loop_
_entity.id
_entity.type
_entity.pdbx_description
1 polymer ?
#
loop_
_entity_poly.entity_id
_entity_poly.type
_entity_poly.pdbx_seq_one_letter_code
_entity_poly.pdbx_strand_id
1 'polypeptide(L)'
;MTLNVPDDAPRHRFMRYVRPPVDARSTSGALFPLRPNTRKMRVAVDVQTLPEPTAELMGVLARDEEIEPLLIVQNDAPEPASWMQALECRRWYQFTFTTVEDAPRFMDSSTVGVSGFEDGERRLSTRGHFFSVYAMLDEAARAAYSDDSGITLADRHRAAALASAAGALDADVIVTAAPTAGRDDVADNDLVVSVAPSQLVPLFGHYLRMTSNRVLTVNKGRLVGGGAYTQTYNASSIADLYLAGIDASVPHLTAIRLMATAGLDFNLVKSMSAIALRLSRAARAVDHLLAALSNATSNDVERSDMSETTGEAFDRVLLYLCAAMDRYARVARTLFDTTLDPENQRGSLTSTDELRAIIAKFEPTDTAVLESLGSYAWVIGKLRNRIHALPLDTQHQSSRGYGSSKTVAITLTGLAEFDPATTPLDQEQLDRLGVWNAESSNPFQPRTYAADIATLATTLFRETLRYLDEFSRFIIRNKVLAAITTPKHPVLGCWVNEPAMPDALPNERLYGEMLGWAEFG
;
A
#
# COMPACT_ATOMS: atom_id res chain seq x y z
N MET A 1 -19.54 5.32 -22.89
CA MET A 1 -18.17 5.88 -22.77
C MET A 1 -17.23 4.73 -23.04
N THR A 2 -16.24 4.88 -23.91
CA THR A 2 -15.27 3.80 -24.18
C THR A 2 -14.06 4.02 -23.29
N LEU A 3 -13.84 3.15 -22.31
CA LEU A 3 -12.65 3.22 -21.45
C LEU A 3 -11.44 2.70 -22.23
N ASN A 4 -10.30 3.33 -22.03
CA ASN A 4 -9.04 2.99 -22.68
C ASN A 4 -8.15 2.20 -21.70
N VAL A 5 -7.73 1.01 -22.10
CA VAL A 5 -6.76 0.17 -21.35
C VAL A 5 -5.38 0.38 -21.96
N PRO A 6 -4.36 0.75 -21.17
CA PRO A 6 -3.01 0.98 -21.68
C PRO A 6 -2.37 -0.33 -22.16
N ASP A 7 -1.53 -0.24 -23.18
CA ASP A 7 -0.93 -1.39 -23.87
C ASP A 7 0.46 -1.78 -23.37
N ASP A 8 1.15 -0.89 -22.67
CA ASP A 8 2.56 -1.08 -22.29
C ASP A 8 2.74 -1.34 -20.80
N ALA A 9 2.06 -0.56 -19.96
CA ALA A 9 2.18 -0.59 -18.51
C ALA A 9 0.91 -0.01 -17.86
N PRO A 10 0.57 -0.40 -16.62
CA PRO A 10 -0.52 0.22 -15.89
C PRO A 10 -0.23 1.72 -15.69
N ARG A 11 -1.28 2.56 -15.76
CA ARG A 11 -1.17 4.01 -15.51
C ARG A 11 -1.01 4.41 -14.05
N HIS A 12 -1.25 3.45 -13.16
CA HIS A 12 -1.09 3.59 -11.73
C HIS A 12 -0.60 2.25 -11.19
N ARG A 13 0.41 2.28 -10.33
CA ARG A 13 0.91 1.08 -9.66
C ARG A 13 1.26 1.37 -8.21
N PHE A 14 0.92 0.44 -7.34
CA PHE A 14 1.35 0.50 -5.94
C PHE A 14 2.82 0.09 -5.81
N MET A 15 3.67 1.05 -5.45
CA MET A 15 5.13 0.85 -5.40
C MET A 15 5.70 0.61 -3.99
N ARG A 16 4.89 0.57 -2.91
CA ARG A 16 5.40 0.57 -1.52
C ARG A 16 5.63 -0.83 -0.91
N TYR A 17 6.03 -1.83 -1.69
CA TYR A 17 6.43 -3.14 -1.15
C TYR A 17 7.93 -3.38 -1.35
N VAL A 18 8.58 -4.00 -0.36
CA VAL A 18 10.02 -4.29 -0.41
C VAL A 18 10.27 -5.36 -1.47
N ARG A 19 11.17 -5.10 -2.41
CA ARG A 19 11.56 -6.09 -3.41
C ARG A 19 12.69 -6.96 -2.86
N PRO A 20 12.79 -8.23 -3.27
CA PRO A 20 13.96 -9.03 -2.93
C PRO A 20 15.22 -8.42 -3.55
N PRO A 21 16.39 -8.52 -2.89
CA PRO A 21 17.65 -8.09 -3.46
C PRO A 21 17.90 -8.76 -4.82
N VAL A 22 18.39 -7.98 -5.79
CA VAL A 22 18.54 -8.38 -7.20
C VAL A 22 19.62 -9.46 -7.39
N ASP A 23 20.55 -9.61 -6.45
CA ASP A 23 21.70 -10.50 -6.57
C ASP A 23 21.48 -11.85 -5.88
N ALA A 24 21.68 -12.96 -6.63
CA ALA A 24 21.70 -14.32 -6.07
C ALA A 24 22.84 -14.56 -5.06
N ARG A 25 23.77 -13.59 -4.95
CA ARG A 25 24.86 -13.55 -3.97
C ARG A 25 24.53 -12.71 -2.74
N SER A 26 23.32 -12.13 -2.66
CA SER A 26 22.89 -11.38 -1.50
C SER A 26 23.09 -12.23 -0.25
N THR A 27 23.82 -11.65 0.70
CA THR A 27 24.08 -12.33 1.98
C THR A 27 22.89 -12.21 2.94
N SER A 28 21.96 -11.32 2.61
CA SER A 28 20.76 -11.04 3.39
C SER A 28 19.61 -11.90 2.90
N GLY A 29 19.02 -12.71 3.78
CA GLY A 29 17.81 -13.48 3.45
C GLY A 29 16.61 -12.56 3.10
N ALA A 30 15.48 -13.13 2.69
CA ALA A 30 14.26 -12.35 2.45
C ALA A 30 13.87 -11.53 3.70
N LEU A 31 13.38 -10.30 3.50
CA LEU A 31 12.91 -9.45 4.61
C LEU A 31 11.66 -10.04 5.28
N PHE A 32 10.79 -10.68 4.49
CA PHE A 32 9.56 -11.34 4.95
C PHE A 32 9.55 -12.84 4.60
N PRO A 33 10.38 -13.65 5.26
CA PRO A 33 10.49 -15.06 4.94
C PRO A 33 9.20 -15.80 5.33
N LEU A 34 8.83 -16.81 4.52
CA LEU A 34 7.71 -17.71 4.79
C LEU A 34 7.95 -18.64 6.00
N ARG A 35 9.12 -18.56 6.63
CA ARG A 35 9.53 -19.34 7.82
C ARG A 35 10.04 -18.39 8.90
N PRO A 36 10.01 -18.77 10.19
CA PRO A 36 10.44 -17.91 11.28
C PRO A 36 11.94 -17.55 11.16
N ASN A 37 12.21 -16.36 10.66
CA ASN A 37 13.50 -15.69 10.69
C ASN A 37 13.24 -14.21 10.53
N THR A 38 13.75 -13.37 11.42
CA THR A 38 13.62 -11.91 11.31
C THR A 38 15.02 -11.31 11.23
N ARG A 39 15.20 -10.38 10.29
CA ARG A 39 16.41 -9.56 10.18
C ARG A 39 16.01 -8.09 10.15
N LYS A 40 16.98 -7.21 10.41
CA LYS A 40 16.77 -5.78 10.30
C LYS A 40 16.41 -5.39 8.87
N MET A 41 15.53 -4.41 8.75
CA MET A 41 15.27 -3.71 7.49
C MET A 41 16.43 -2.75 7.21
N ARG A 42 17.03 -2.86 6.04
CA ARG A 42 18.21 -2.09 5.63
C ARG A 42 17.75 -0.90 4.79
N VAL A 43 17.84 0.30 5.35
CA VAL A 43 17.25 1.51 4.78
C VAL A 43 18.35 2.44 4.27
N ALA A 44 18.46 2.57 2.95
CA ALA A 44 19.33 3.52 2.29
C ALA A 44 18.76 4.94 2.40
N VAL A 45 19.53 5.86 2.98
CA VAL A 45 19.16 7.28 3.07
C VAL A 45 19.93 8.05 2.00
N ASP A 46 19.21 8.66 1.06
CA ASP A 46 19.78 9.56 0.06
C ASP A 46 20.07 10.93 0.69
N VAL A 47 21.23 11.04 1.35
CA VAL A 47 21.62 12.22 2.13
C VAL A 47 21.71 13.47 1.27
N GLN A 48 21.95 13.34 -0.03
CA GLN A 48 21.98 14.51 -0.92
C GLN A 48 20.63 15.23 -0.98
N THR A 49 19.53 14.49 -0.96
CA THR A 49 18.17 15.05 -0.96
C THR A 49 17.62 15.26 0.44
N LEU A 50 18.18 14.56 1.42
CA LEU A 50 17.84 14.62 2.84
C LEU A 50 19.09 15.00 3.66
N PRO A 51 19.56 16.26 3.58
CA PRO A 51 20.85 16.65 4.14
C PRO A 51 20.89 16.58 5.67
N GLU A 52 19.73 16.65 6.33
CA GLU A 52 19.62 16.65 7.79
C GLU A 52 18.57 15.63 8.28
N PRO A 53 18.78 15.00 9.44
CA PRO A 53 17.79 14.15 10.08
C PRO A 53 16.56 14.93 10.52
N THR A 54 15.37 14.41 10.22
CA THR A 54 14.09 14.97 10.67
C THR A 54 13.48 14.13 11.79
N ALA A 55 12.59 14.72 12.60
CA ALA A 55 11.92 13.99 13.68
C ALA A 55 11.12 12.78 13.16
N GLU A 56 10.47 12.94 11.99
CA GLU A 56 9.75 11.88 11.30
C GLU A 56 10.67 10.69 10.94
N LEU A 57 11.80 10.97 10.26
CA LEU A 57 12.76 9.94 9.88
C LEU A 57 13.40 9.28 11.10
N MET A 58 13.73 10.06 12.13
CA MET A 58 14.32 9.53 13.36
C MET A 58 13.36 8.65 14.17
N GLY A 59 12.04 8.84 14.03
CA GLY A 59 11.03 7.95 14.61
C GLY A 59 11.13 6.51 14.11
N VAL A 60 11.71 6.31 12.92
CA VAL A 60 11.96 4.99 12.32
C VAL A 60 13.45 4.62 12.35
N LEU A 61 14.33 5.47 11.82
CA LEU A 61 15.74 5.13 11.58
C LEU A 61 16.56 4.94 12.87
N ALA A 62 16.17 5.57 13.98
CA ALA A 62 16.87 5.43 15.27
C ALA A 62 16.57 4.11 16.00
N ARG A 63 15.77 3.23 15.37
CA ARG A 63 15.36 1.95 15.92
C ARG A 63 16.36 0.85 15.59
N ASP A 64 17.47 0.88 16.31
CA ASP A 64 18.64 0.05 16.07
C ASP A 64 18.40 -1.46 16.14
N GLU A 65 17.36 -1.93 16.85
CA GLU A 65 16.99 -3.36 16.85
C GLU A 65 16.31 -3.79 15.55
N GLU A 66 15.56 -2.90 14.90
CA GLU A 66 14.76 -3.19 13.72
C GLU A 66 15.34 -2.68 12.40
N ILE A 67 16.14 -1.62 12.45
CA ILE A 67 16.64 -0.88 11.28
C ILE A 67 18.16 -0.90 11.23
N GLU A 68 18.70 -1.11 10.04
CA GLU A 68 20.08 -0.80 9.70
C GLU A 68 20.09 0.37 8.70
N PRO A 69 20.43 1.59 9.13
CA PRO A 69 20.52 2.73 8.22
C PRO A 69 21.80 2.63 7.37
N LEU A 70 21.67 2.86 6.07
CA LEU A 70 22.78 2.96 5.13
C LEU A 70 22.82 4.41 4.61
N LEU A 71 23.71 5.23 5.17
CA LEU A 71 23.85 6.63 4.75
C LEU A 71 24.59 6.69 3.41
N ILE A 72 23.93 7.18 2.35
CA ILE A 72 24.49 7.23 1.00
C ILE A 72 24.65 8.69 0.56
N VAL A 73 25.85 9.04 0.11
CA VAL A 73 26.16 10.33 -0.51
C VAL A 73 26.59 10.14 -1.97
N GLN A 74 26.38 11.16 -2.80
CA GLN A 74 26.74 11.13 -4.23
C GLN A 74 28.08 11.83 -4.48
N ASN A 75 28.94 11.21 -5.30
CA ASN A 75 30.24 11.76 -5.72
C ASN A 75 31.07 12.26 -4.54
N ASP A 76 31.80 13.35 -4.67
CA ASP A 76 32.73 13.87 -3.66
C ASP A 76 32.04 14.65 -2.53
N ALA A 77 30.76 14.37 -2.27
CA ALA A 77 30.05 14.92 -1.13
C ALA A 77 30.74 14.50 0.19
N PRO A 78 30.79 15.40 1.18
CA PRO A 78 31.49 15.13 2.43
C PRO A 78 30.79 14.03 3.25
N GLU A 79 31.52 13.49 4.22
CA GLU A 79 30.95 12.59 5.23
C GLU A 79 29.69 13.19 5.87
N PRO A 80 28.57 12.43 5.97
CA PRO A 80 27.30 12.93 6.48
C PRO A 80 27.28 13.00 8.02
N ALA A 81 28.09 13.91 8.58
CA ALA A 81 28.37 13.97 10.02
C ALA A 81 27.13 14.16 10.91
N SER A 82 26.15 14.98 10.49
CA SER A 82 24.93 15.20 11.28
C SER A 82 24.07 13.94 11.40
N TRP A 83 23.92 13.21 10.29
CA TRP A 83 23.26 11.90 10.28
C TRP A 83 24.01 10.86 11.11
N MET A 84 25.34 10.78 10.97
CA MET A 84 26.16 9.85 11.75
C MET A 84 26.06 10.11 13.25
N GLN A 85 26.07 11.39 13.65
CA GLN A 85 25.86 11.78 15.03
C GLN A 85 24.46 11.41 15.53
N ALA A 86 23.41 11.67 14.74
CA ALA A 86 22.03 11.43 15.13
C ALA A 86 21.69 9.94 15.26
N LEU A 87 22.25 9.09 14.40
CA LEU A 87 22.04 7.64 14.41
C LEU A 87 23.10 6.86 15.19
N GLU A 88 24.10 7.56 15.75
CA GLU A 88 25.27 6.98 16.41
C GLU A 88 25.98 5.91 15.55
N CYS A 89 25.97 6.09 14.21
CA CYS A 89 26.53 5.15 13.26
C CYS A 89 27.92 5.59 12.77
N ARG A 90 28.79 4.62 12.48
CA ARG A 90 30.18 4.85 12.05
C ARG A 90 30.42 4.66 10.56
N ARG A 91 29.42 4.11 9.86
CA ARG A 91 29.53 3.72 8.45
C ARG A 91 28.70 4.63 7.56
N TRP A 92 29.26 4.97 6.42
CA TRP A 92 28.57 5.65 5.34
C TRP A 92 29.12 5.18 3.99
N TYR A 93 28.38 5.46 2.93
CA TYR A 93 28.65 4.97 1.58
C TYR A 93 28.61 6.11 0.58
N GLN A 94 29.45 6.00 -0.43
CA GLN A 94 29.57 6.93 -1.53
C GLN A 94 29.26 6.18 -2.82
N PHE A 95 28.36 6.71 -3.65
CA PHE A 95 28.19 6.23 -5.02
C PHE A 95 28.67 7.29 -6.02
N THR A 96 29.33 6.84 -7.08
CA THR A 96 29.91 7.72 -8.11
C THR A 96 29.06 7.65 -9.38
N PHE A 97 28.38 8.76 -9.68
CA PHE A 97 27.56 8.94 -10.89
C PHE A 97 27.34 10.43 -11.15
N THR A 98 27.42 10.86 -12.41
CA THR A 98 27.12 12.26 -12.80
C THR A 98 26.14 12.29 -13.96
N THR A 99 26.51 11.66 -15.08
CA THR A 99 25.68 11.53 -16.28
C THR A 99 25.83 10.12 -16.85
N VAL A 100 24.95 9.74 -17.78
CA VAL A 100 25.06 8.46 -18.50
C VAL A 100 26.22 8.48 -19.49
N GLU A 101 26.53 9.64 -20.05
CA GLU A 101 27.62 9.87 -20.99
C GLU A 101 28.99 9.68 -20.32
N ASP A 102 29.13 10.16 -19.08
CA ASP A 102 30.39 10.09 -18.32
C ASP A 102 30.53 8.78 -17.52
N ALA A 103 29.44 8.02 -17.35
CA ALA A 103 29.45 6.78 -16.61
C ALA A 103 30.24 5.68 -17.36
N PRO A 104 31.14 4.94 -16.68
CA PRO A 104 31.78 3.77 -17.28
C PRO A 104 30.74 2.74 -17.73
N ARG A 105 30.98 2.10 -18.88
CA ARG A 105 30.08 1.07 -19.42
C ARG A 105 30.61 -0.34 -19.19
N PHE A 106 29.69 -1.26 -18.95
CA PHE A 106 29.93 -2.70 -19.01
C PHE A 106 28.87 -3.32 -19.93
N MET A 107 29.29 -3.73 -21.13
CA MET A 107 28.37 -4.07 -22.23
C MET A 107 27.38 -2.92 -22.46
N ASP A 108 26.07 -3.19 -22.45
CA ASP A 108 25.00 -2.20 -22.64
C ASP A 108 24.57 -1.49 -21.34
N SER A 109 25.20 -1.81 -20.21
CA SER A 109 24.89 -1.22 -18.90
C SER A 109 25.85 -0.11 -18.51
N SER A 110 25.34 0.90 -17.80
CA SER A 110 26.11 1.89 -17.08
C SER A 110 26.53 1.33 -15.72
N THR A 111 27.75 1.64 -15.31
CA THR A 111 28.34 1.17 -14.04
C THR A 111 28.36 2.30 -13.02
N VAL A 112 27.94 1.98 -11.80
CA VAL A 112 28.00 2.88 -10.64
C VAL A 112 29.02 2.33 -9.65
N GLY A 113 30.07 3.10 -9.39
CA GLY A 113 31.05 2.76 -8.35
C GLY A 113 30.45 3.00 -6.97
N VAL A 114 30.65 2.07 -6.03
CA VAL A 114 30.21 2.23 -4.64
C VAL A 114 31.39 1.98 -3.70
N SER A 115 31.68 2.94 -2.83
CA SER A 115 32.69 2.82 -1.77
C SER A 115 32.03 2.95 -0.41
N GLY A 116 32.44 2.14 0.56
CA GLY A 116 31.98 2.24 1.94
C GLY A 116 33.12 2.62 2.87
N PHE A 117 32.83 3.51 3.81
CA PHE A 117 33.79 4.07 4.76
C PHE A 117 33.36 3.75 6.18
N GLU A 118 34.33 3.49 7.05
CA GLU A 118 34.15 3.32 8.49
C GLU A 118 35.30 4.01 9.21
N ASP A 119 34.99 4.94 10.11
CA ASP A 119 35.98 5.72 10.86
C ASP A 119 37.04 6.40 9.95
N GLY A 120 36.61 6.89 8.78
CA GLY A 120 37.45 7.56 7.77
C GLY A 120 38.24 6.62 6.85
N GLU A 121 38.22 5.31 7.08
CA GLU A 121 38.91 4.32 6.24
C GLU A 121 37.96 3.66 5.24
N ARG A 122 38.39 3.46 3.99
CA ARG A 122 37.62 2.71 3.00
C ARG A 122 37.63 1.21 3.32
N ARG A 123 36.47 0.65 3.64
CA ARG A 123 36.27 -0.77 3.99
C ARG A 123 35.54 -1.58 2.92
N LEU A 124 34.84 -0.93 2.01
CA LEU A 124 34.09 -1.58 0.93
C LEU A 124 34.40 -0.91 -0.42
N SER A 125 34.48 -1.71 -1.47
CA SER A 125 34.52 -1.27 -2.86
C SER A 125 33.73 -2.27 -3.70
N THR A 126 32.58 -1.85 -4.21
CA THR A 126 31.69 -2.65 -5.07
C THR A 126 31.18 -1.82 -6.24
N ARG A 127 30.36 -2.41 -7.10
CA ARG A 127 29.77 -1.74 -8.26
C ARG A 127 28.34 -2.20 -8.45
N GLY A 128 27.46 -1.27 -8.82
CA GLY A 128 26.12 -1.55 -9.33
C GLY A 128 26.06 -1.33 -10.84
N HIS A 129 25.02 -1.85 -11.48
CA HIS A 129 24.80 -1.73 -12.92
C HIS A 129 23.34 -1.42 -13.22
N PHE A 130 23.07 -0.47 -14.12
CA PHE A 130 21.74 -0.21 -14.67
C PHE A 130 21.79 -0.03 -16.19
N PHE A 131 20.64 -0.24 -16.83
CA PHE A 131 20.45 0.02 -18.25
C PHE A 131 19.76 1.38 -18.42
N SER A 132 20.52 2.41 -18.81
CA SER A 132 19.99 3.76 -19.00
C SER A 132 18.85 3.85 -20.03
N VAL A 133 18.81 2.92 -20.99
CA VAL A 133 17.73 2.84 -21.99
C VAL A 133 16.35 2.66 -21.34
N TYR A 134 16.24 2.02 -20.17
CA TYR A 134 14.95 1.86 -19.49
C TYR A 134 14.37 3.20 -19.03
N ALA A 135 15.21 4.12 -18.56
CA ALA A 135 14.78 5.47 -18.21
C ALA A 135 14.25 6.25 -19.42
N MET A 136 14.86 6.07 -20.60
CA MET A 136 14.41 6.69 -21.85
C MET A 136 13.08 6.07 -22.33
N LEU A 137 12.94 4.76 -22.21
CA LEU A 137 11.70 4.05 -22.58
C LEU A 137 10.55 4.42 -21.65
N ASP A 138 10.81 4.59 -20.36
CA ASP A 138 9.81 5.07 -19.40
C ASP A 138 9.36 6.50 -19.68
N GLU A 139 10.30 7.40 -19.98
CA GLU A 139 9.98 8.77 -20.39
C GLU A 139 9.09 8.78 -21.65
N ALA A 140 9.47 8.01 -22.66
CA ALA A 140 8.68 7.89 -23.89
C ALA A 140 7.30 7.27 -23.66
N ALA A 141 7.21 6.22 -22.84
CA ALA A 141 5.95 5.59 -22.48
C ALA A 141 5.04 6.57 -21.71
N ARG A 142 5.59 7.38 -20.80
CA ARG A 142 4.80 8.35 -20.04
C ARG A 142 4.32 9.53 -20.89
N ALA A 143 5.13 10.00 -21.82
CA ALA A 143 4.79 11.07 -22.75
C ALA A 143 3.56 10.74 -23.62
N ALA A 144 3.24 9.45 -23.81
CA ALA A 144 2.04 9.03 -24.54
C ALA A 144 0.72 9.31 -23.77
N TYR A 145 0.79 9.57 -22.46
CA TYR A 145 -0.39 9.70 -21.59
C TYR A 145 -0.45 11.00 -20.79
N SER A 146 0.64 11.76 -20.70
CA SER A 146 0.69 13.06 -20.01
C SER A 146 1.69 13.99 -20.68
N ASP A 147 1.29 15.24 -20.91
CA ASP A 147 2.15 16.28 -21.52
C ASP A 147 3.22 16.81 -20.55
N ASP A 148 3.06 16.60 -19.24
CA ASP A 148 4.04 16.93 -18.21
C ASP A 148 4.13 15.77 -17.21
N SER A 149 5.33 15.19 -17.09
CA SER A 149 5.58 14.13 -16.10
C SER A 149 6.09 14.69 -14.76
N GLY A 150 6.48 15.97 -14.72
CA GLY A 150 7.07 16.63 -13.56
C GLY A 150 8.50 16.16 -13.21
N ILE A 151 9.11 15.30 -14.02
CA ILE A 151 10.48 14.78 -13.83
C ILE A 151 11.24 14.75 -15.15
N THR A 152 12.55 14.90 -15.09
CA THR A 152 13.45 14.89 -16.25
C THR A 152 14.06 13.51 -16.47
N LEU A 153 14.57 13.25 -17.69
CA LEU A 153 15.41 12.08 -17.95
C LEU A 153 16.63 11.99 -17.01
N ALA A 154 17.22 13.13 -16.63
CA ALA A 154 18.33 13.17 -15.69
C ALA A 154 17.91 12.69 -14.28
N ASP A 155 16.71 13.04 -13.83
CA ASP A 155 16.15 12.54 -12.56
C ASP A 155 15.99 11.01 -12.61
N ARG A 156 15.48 10.48 -13.72
CA ARG A 156 15.34 9.03 -13.95
C ARG A 156 16.69 8.33 -13.94
N HIS A 157 17.70 8.87 -14.64
CA HIS A 157 19.06 8.31 -14.64
C HIS A 157 19.71 8.34 -13.25
N ARG A 158 19.50 9.40 -12.47
CA ARG A 158 19.99 9.46 -11.09
C ARG A 158 19.30 8.41 -10.22
N ALA A 159 17.98 8.25 -10.35
CA ALA A 159 17.23 7.22 -9.64
C ALA A 159 17.76 5.81 -9.98
N ALA A 160 18.05 5.54 -11.25
CA ALA A 160 18.68 4.29 -11.70
C ALA A 160 20.04 4.04 -11.07
N ALA A 161 20.89 5.08 -11.04
CA ALA A 161 22.20 4.98 -10.43
C ALA A 161 22.11 4.74 -8.91
N LEU A 162 21.21 5.43 -8.22
CA LEU A 162 20.98 5.28 -6.79
C LEU A 162 20.40 3.90 -6.45
N ALA A 163 19.40 3.41 -7.20
CA ALA A 163 18.82 2.08 -7.03
C ALA A 163 19.87 0.98 -7.24
N SER A 164 20.73 1.14 -8.25
CA SER A 164 21.85 0.22 -8.48
C SER A 164 22.87 0.22 -7.35
N ALA A 165 23.21 1.40 -6.83
CA ALA A 165 24.13 1.53 -5.71
C ALA A 165 23.55 0.91 -4.43
N ALA A 166 22.29 1.20 -4.13
CA ALA A 166 21.58 0.65 -2.98
C ALA A 166 21.43 -0.88 -3.08
N GLY A 167 21.11 -1.39 -4.28
CA GLY A 167 21.07 -2.83 -4.56
C GLY A 167 22.41 -3.51 -4.34
N ALA A 168 23.52 -2.89 -4.77
CA ALA A 168 24.87 -3.38 -4.51
C ALA A 168 25.29 -3.34 -3.03
N LEU A 169 24.58 -2.56 -2.21
CA LEU A 169 24.70 -2.53 -0.75
C LEU A 169 23.72 -3.48 -0.05
N ASP A 170 22.93 -4.26 -0.80
CA ASP A 170 21.88 -5.14 -0.30
C ASP A 170 20.83 -4.36 0.53
N ALA A 171 20.51 -3.12 0.13
CA ALA A 171 19.45 -2.31 0.74
C ALA A 171 18.05 -2.82 0.39
N ASP A 172 17.11 -2.75 1.34
CA ASP A 172 15.70 -3.12 1.12
C ASP A 172 14.90 -1.96 0.53
N VAL A 173 15.21 -0.74 0.98
CA VAL A 173 14.44 0.48 0.73
C VAL A 173 15.39 1.65 0.58
N ILE A 174 15.08 2.58 -0.33
CA ILE A 174 15.68 3.90 -0.41
C ILE A 174 14.69 4.94 0.12
N VAL A 175 15.16 5.86 0.95
CA VAL A 175 14.41 7.02 1.39
C VAL A 175 15.05 8.27 0.80
N THR A 176 14.28 9.01 0.01
CA THR A 176 14.76 10.16 -0.76
C THR A 176 13.67 11.21 -0.91
N ALA A 177 14.06 12.49 -0.97
CA ALA A 177 13.16 13.58 -1.35
C ALA A 177 13.21 13.88 -2.86
N ALA A 178 13.89 13.05 -3.66
CA ALA A 178 13.88 13.15 -5.11
C ALA A 178 12.45 13.01 -5.68
N PRO A 179 12.11 13.71 -6.76
CA PRO A 179 10.76 13.66 -7.34
C PRO A 179 10.44 12.30 -7.99
N THR A 180 11.41 11.37 -8.06
CA THR A 180 11.25 9.99 -8.55
C THR A 180 10.78 9.00 -7.49
N ALA A 181 10.72 9.40 -6.22
CA ALA A 181 10.31 8.53 -5.11
C ALA A 181 8.86 8.03 -5.29
N GLY A 182 8.64 6.73 -5.09
CA GLY A 182 7.32 6.11 -5.08
C GLY A 182 6.61 6.08 -6.44
N ARG A 183 7.26 6.50 -7.52
CA ARG A 183 6.65 6.61 -8.85
C ARG A 183 6.62 5.28 -9.58
N ASP A 184 5.49 4.97 -10.20
CA ASP A 184 5.25 3.80 -11.03
C ASP A 184 5.92 3.90 -12.40
N ASP A 185 6.00 5.12 -12.92
CA ASP A 185 6.64 5.42 -14.20
C ASP A 185 8.17 5.41 -14.14
N VAL A 186 8.81 5.00 -13.04
CA VAL A 186 10.28 4.89 -12.89
C VAL A 186 10.67 3.43 -12.66
N ALA A 187 11.26 2.77 -13.66
CA ALA A 187 11.64 1.36 -13.62
C ALA A 187 12.57 0.99 -12.47
N ASP A 188 13.44 1.88 -12.03
CA ASP A 188 14.41 1.55 -11.00
C ASP A 188 13.78 1.38 -9.61
N ASN A 189 12.57 1.91 -9.40
CA ASN A 189 11.74 1.59 -8.23
C ASN A 189 11.27 0.12 -8.24
N ASP A 190 11.40 -0.61 -9.36
CA ASP A 190 11.22 -2.06 -9.44
C ASP A 190 12.43 -2.85 -8.89
N LEU A 191 13.62 -2.22 -8.80
CA LEU A 191 14.86 -2.85 -8.32
C LEU A 191 14.99 -2.73 -6.81
N VAL A 192 15.00 -1.51 -6.30
CA VAL A 192 14.95 -1.19 -4.87
C VAL A 192 13.89 -0.12 -4.70
N VAL A 193 12.91 -0.37 -3.85
CA VAL A 193 11.80 0.57 -3.67
C VAL A 193 12.33 1.89 -3.11
N SER A 194 12.07 2.98 -3.83
CA SER A 194 12.35 4.33 -3.33
C SER A 194 11.07 4.96 -2.80
N VAL A 195 11.12 5.51 -1.59
CA VAL A 195 9.97 6.12 -0.91
C VAL A 195 10.31 7.53 -0.42
N ALA A 196 9.31 8.39 -0.34
CA ALA A 196 9.43 9.67 0.35
C ALA A 196 9.50 9.45 1.88
N PRO A 197 9.99 10.42 2.67
CA PRO A 197 10.01 10.32 4.14
C PRO A 197 8.68 9.90 4.77
N SER A 198 7.56 10.48 4.33
CA SER A 198 6.22 10.13 4.81
C SER A 198 5.76 8.72 4.48
N GLN A 199 6.31 8.14 3.42
CA GLN A 199 6.00 6.79 2.98
C GLN A 199 6.86 5.72 3.70
N LEU A 200 7.93 6.11 4.39
CA LEU A 200 8.75 5.19 5.20
C LEU A 200 7.99 4.67 6.42
N VAL A 201 7.18 5.51 7.07
CA VAL A 201 6.42 5.16 8.28
C VAL A 201 5.44 3.99 8.03
N PRO A 202 4.56 4.03 7.01
CA PRO A 202 3.65 2.92 6.75
C PRO A 202 4.37 1.65 6.27
N LEU A 203 5.49 1.79 5.55
CA LEU A 203 6.34 0.66 5.17
C LEU A 203 6.99 -0.01 6.40
N PHE A 204 7.47 0.80 7.34
CA PHE A 204 7.98 0.30 8.61
C PHE A 204 6.89 -0.36 9.44
N GLY A 205 5.67 0.19 9.46
CA GLY A 205 4.54 -0.45 10.10
C GLY A 205 4.21 -1.81 9.48
N HIS A 206 4.28 -1.96 8.15
CA HIS A 206 4.17 -3.25 7.47
C HIS A 206 5.25 -4.23 7.97
N TYR A 207 6.51 -3.77 8.07
CA TYR A 207 7.59 -4.56 8.63
C TYR A 207 7.29 -5.04 10.06
N LEU A 208 6.79 -4.17 10.95
CA LEU A 208 6.44 -4.55 12.32
C LEU A 208 5.34 -5.61 12.36
N ARG A 209 4.31 -5.47 11.52
CA ARG A 209 3.20 -6.44 11.44
C ARG A 209 3.66 -7.80 10.95
N MET A 210 4.53 -7.83 9.94
CA MET A 210 5.05 -9.09 9.37
C MET A 210 6.08 -9.78 10.26
N THR A 211 6.83 -9.02 11.05
CA THR A 211 7.79 -9.56 12.04
C THR A 211 7.17 -9.83 13.41
N SER A 212 5.85 -9.65 13.55
CA SER A 212 5.12 -9.79 14.82
C SER A 212 5.67 -8.89 15.94
N ASN A 213 6.21 -7.72 15.58
CA ASN A 213 6.65 -6.71 16.52
C ASN A 213 5.49 -5.77 16.88
N ARG A 214 5.23 -5.64 18.19
CA ARG A 214 4.14 -4.83 18.75
C ARG A 214 4.58 -3.43 19.21
N VAL A 215 5.85 -3.10 19.04
CA VAL A 215 6.46 -1.87 19.54
C VAL A 215 6.31 -0.74 18.52
N LEU A 216 5.35 0.15 18.75
CA LEU A 216 4.99 1.20 17.79
C LEU A 216 5.92 2.40 17.88
N THR A 217 6.23 2.86 19.09
CA THR A 217 7.10 4.01 19.30
C THR A 217 8.10 3.74 20.40
N VAL A 218 9.33 4.22 20.21
CA VAL A 218 10.38 4.19 21.22
C VAL A 218 10.94 5.61 21.34
N ASN A 219 10.62 6.30 22.44
CA ASN A 219 11.16 7.62 22.74
C ASN A 219 12.34 7.47 23.70
N LYS A 220 13.55 7.77 23.22
CA LYS A 220 14.78 7.79 24.02
C LYS A 220 15.14 9.24 24.36
N GLY A 221 15.64 9.51 25.56
CA GLY A 221 16.11 10.84 25.92
C GLY A 221 16.96 10.85 27.17
N ARG A 222 17.50 12.03 27.52
CA ARG A 222 18.29 12.23 28.75
C ARG A 222 17.43 12.84 29.85
N LEU A 223 17.61 12.35 31.06
CA LEU A 223 16.95 12.90 32.25
C LEU A 223 17.73 14.11 32.78
N VAL A 224 17.00 15.08 33.33
CA VAL A 224 17.59 16.22 34.04
C VAL A 224 18.28 15.70 35.31
N GLY A 225 19.59 15.91 35.44
CA GLY A 225 20.41 15.38 36.54
C GLY A 225 21.30 14.18 36.19
N GLY A 226 21.27 13.72 34.93
CA GLY A 226 22.04 12.57 34.45
C GLY A 226 21.20 11.29 34.40
N GLY A 227 21.49 10.43 33.42
CA GLY A 227 20.72 9.22 33.12
C GLY A 227 19.95 9.32 31.80
N ALA A 228 19.51 8.17 31.29
CA ALA A 228 18.70 8.05 30.08
C ALA A 228 17.32 7.46 30.42
N TYR A 229 16.29 7.88 29.68
CA TYR A 229 14.98 7.26 29.72
C TYR A 229 14.64 6.64 28.36
N THR A 230 13.86 5.58 28.40
CA THR A 230 13.23 4.96 27.23
C THR A 230 11.76 4.77 27.54
N GLN A 231 10.89 5.41 26.77
CA GLN A 231 9.44 5.21 26.84
C GLN A 231 8.97 4.49 25.59
N THR A 232 8.24 3.40 25.80
CA THR A 232 7.77 2.54 24.71
C THR A 232 6.25 2.54 24.65
N TYR A 233 5.69 2.82 23.47
CA TYR A 233 4.26 2.63 23.19
C TYR A 233 4.06 1.32 22.41
N ASN A 234 3.23 0.44 22.95
CA ASN A 234 3.03 -0.91 22.42
C ASN A 234 1.55 -1.18 22.16
N ALA A 235 1.26 -1.89 21.07
CA ALA A 235 -0.02 -2.58 20.93
C ALA A 235 -0.07 -3.79 21.87
N SER A 236 -1.27 -4.14 22.35
CA SER A 236 -1.47 -5.32 23.22
C SER A 236 -1.14 -6.63 22.50
N SER A 237 -1.52 -6.73 21.23
CA SER A 237 -1.20 -7.82 20.31
C SER A 237 -1.14 -7.33 18.86
N ILE A 238 -0.66 -8.17 17.95
CA ILE A 238 -0.72 -7.86 16.50
C ILE A 238 -2.17 -7.77 16.02
N ALA A 239 -3.09 -8.58 16.57
CA ALA A 239 -4.50 -8.46 16.22
C ALA A 239 -5.09 -7.10 16.64
N ASP A 240 -4.71 -6.61 17.82
CA ASP A 240 -5.11 -5.29 18.31
C ASP A 240 -4.51 -4.17 17.47
N LEU A 241 -3.26 -4.33 17.00
CA LEU A 241 -2.64 -3.38 16.08
C LEU A 241 -3.47 -3.24 14.79
N TYR A 242 -3.88 -4.35 14.18
CA TYR A 242 -4.75 -4.28 13.00
C TYR A 242 -6.10 -3.64 13.31
N LEU A 243 -6.74 -4.01 14.42
CA LEU A 243 -8.05 -3.48 14.78
C LEU A 243 -7.99 -1.97 15.06
N ALA A 244 -6.97 -1.50 15.78
CA ALA A 244 -6.82 -0.10 16.15
C ALA A 244 -6.65 0.81 14.93
N GLY A 245 -5.89 0.40 13.91
CA GLY A 245 -5.82 1.22 12.70
C GLY A 245 -6.96 1.01 11.71
N ILE A 246 -7.74 -0.08 11.81
CA ILE A 246 -9.08 -0.08 11.18
C ILE A 246 -9.93 1.01 11.83
N ASP A 247 -10.01 1.02 13.17
CA ASP A 247 -10.82 2.00 13.88
C ASP A 247 -10.39 3.45 13.55
N ALA A 248 -9.10 3.70 13.38
CA ALA A 248 -8.55 4.99 12.94
C ALA A 248 -8.83 5.33 11.47
N SER A 249 -8.96 4.32 10.59
CA SER A 249 -9.21 4.52 9.14
C SER A 249 -10.70 4.67 8.81
N VAL A 250 -11.61 4.22 9.67
CA VAL A 250 -13.07 4.32 9.48
C VAL A 250 -13.76 4.98 10.68
N PRO A 251 -13.45 6.25 10.99
CA PRO A 251 -13.85 6.87 12.24
C PRO A 251 -15.37 7.03 12.40
N HIS A 252 -16.15 7.19 11.33
CA HIS A 252 -17.62 7.22 11.38
C HIS A 252 -18.21 5.84 11.70
N LEU A 253 -17.60 4.77 11.19
CA LEU A 253 -17.96 3.40 11.55
C LEU A 253 -17.68 3.16 13.05
N THR A 254 -16.52 3.61 13.52
CA THR A 254 -16.12 3.55 14.94
C THR A 254 -17.08 4.35 15.81
N ALA A 255 -17.50 5.53 15.37
CA ALA A 255 -18.46 6.36 16.09
C ALA A 255 -19.81 5.65 16.29
N ILE A 256 -20.34 4.96 15.28
CA ILE A 256 -21.57 4.15 15.41
C ILE A 256 -21.41 3.09 16.50
N ARG A 257 -20.26 2.40 16.55
CA ARG A 257 -19.98 1.42 17.61
C ARG A 257 -19.94 2.06 19.01
N LEU A 258 -19.32 3.24 19.14
CA LEU A 258 -19.25 3.97 20.40
C LEU A 258 -20.63 4.47 20.86
N MET A 259 -21.44 5.00 19.94
CA MET A 259 -22.82 5.40 20.22
C MET A 259 -23.68 4.21 20.66
N ALA A 260 -23.56 3.06 19.98
CA ALA A 260 -24.23 1.83 20.39
C ALA A 260 -23.80 1.37 21.79
N THR A 261 -22.51 1.50 22.11
CA THR A 261 -21.96 1.18 23.44
C THR A 261 -22.55 2.09 24.52
N ALA A 262 -22.59 3.41 24.28
CA ALA A 262 -23.19 4.37 25.20
C ALA A 262 -24.70 4.13 25.39
N GLY A 263 -25.38 3.69 24.33
CA GLY A 263 -26.79 3.29 24.36
C GLY A 263 -27.07 1.88 24.90
N LEU A 264 -26.04 1.14 25.33
CA LEU A 264 -26.12 -0.25 25.79
C LEU A 264 -26.76 -1.23 24.78
N ASP A 265 -26.68 -0.93 23.47
CA ASP A 265 -27.11 -1.85 22.41
C ASP A 265 -25.99 -2.85 22.08
N PHE A 266 -25.93 -3.92 22.86
CA PHE A 266 -24.93 -4.98 22.68
C PHE A 266 -25.03 -5.70 21.33
N ASN A 267 -26.19 -5.71 20.67
CA ASN A 267 -26.37 -6.37 19.38
C ASN A 267 -25.73 -5.55 18.26
N LEU A 268 -25.93 -4.23 18.28
CA LEU A 268 -25.26 -3.32 17.35
C LEU A 268 -23.76 -3.29 17.63
N VAL A 269 -23.32 -3.21 18.89
CA VAL A 269 -21.89 -3.28 19.25
C VAL A 269 -21.25 -4.55 18.68
N LYS A 270 -21.85 -5.73 18.90
CA LYS A 270 -21.33 -7.00 18.38
C LYS A 270 -21.25 -7.00 16.85
N SER A 271 -22.25 -6.43 16.17
CA SER A 271 -22.28 -6.38 14.71
C SER A 271 -21.21 -5.44 14.14
N MET A 272 -21.04 -4.25 14.72
CA MET A 272 -20.00 -3.30 14.31
C MET A 272 -18.59 -3.84 14.60
N SER A 273 -18.38 -4.45 15.77
CA SER A 273 -17.11 -5.14 16.08
C SER A 273 -16.82 -6.27 15.10
N ALA A 274 -17.83 -7.02 14.66
CA ALA A 274 -17.66 -8.07 13.66
C ALA A 274 -17.36 -7.51 12.25
N ILE A 275 -17.79 -6.30 11.92
CA ILE A 275 -17.40 -5.62 10.68
C ILE A 275 -15.93 -5.20 10.78
N ALA A 276 -15.53 -4.49 11.84
CA ALA A 276 -14.16 -4.05 12.06
C ALA A 276 -13.16 -5.23 12.10
N LEU A 277 -13.52 -6.34 12.75
CA LEU A 277 -12.69 -7.56 12.76
C LEU A 277 -12.49 -8.16 11.37
N ARG A 278 -13.50 -8.11 10.49
CA ARG A 278 -13.36 -8.59 9.11
C ARG A 278 -12.45 -7.68 8.31
N LEU A 279 -12.59 -6.36 8.44
CA LEU A 279 -11.68 -5.41 7.81
C LEU A 279 -10.23 -5.60 8.30
N SER A 280 -10.03 -5.84 9.59
CA SER A 280 -8.72 -6.17 10.18
C SER A 280 -8.12 -7.43 9.56
N ARG A 281 -8.93 -8.46 9.32
CA ARG A 281 -8.49 -9.69 8.63
C ARG A 281 -8.20 -9.47 7.15
N ALA A 282 -8.97 -8.62 6.46
CA ALA A 282 -8.69 -8.21 5.09
C ALA A 282 -7.34 -7.49 5.01
N ALA A 283 -7.08 -6.55 5.93
CA ALA A 283 -5.83 -5.82 6.02
C ALA A 283 -4.62 -6.76 6.22
N ARG A 284 -4.77 -7.75 7.12
CA ARG A 284 -3.76 -8.79 7.32
C ARG A 284 -3.52 -9.63 6.07
N ALA A 285 -4.57 -9.92 5.31
CA ALA A 285 -4.43 -10.63 4.04
C ALA A 285 -3.70 -9.77 2.98
N VAL A 286 -3.92 -8.45 2.94
CA VAL A 286 -3.13 -7.52 2.12
C VAL A 286 -1.66 -7.54 2.54
N ASP A 287 -1.35 -7.46 3.83
CA ASP A 287 0.05 -7.53 4.28
C ASP A 287 0.69 -8.88 3.92
N HIS A 288 -0.01 -10.00 4.08
CA HIS A 288 0.52 -11.30 3.65
C HIS A 288 0.77 -11.35 2.13
N LEU A 289 -0.07 -10.71 1.32
CA LEU A 289 0.12 -10.59 -0.13
C LEU A 289 1.39 -9.78 -0.45
N LEU A 290 1.54 -8.59 0.13
CA LEU A 290 2.70 -7.73 -0.08
C LEU A 290 4.00 -8.41 0.39
N ALA A 291 3.96 -9.08 1.53
CA ALA A 291 5.08 -9.86 2.05
C ALA A 291 5.46 -11.02 1.12
N ALA A 292 4.48 -11.73 0.57
CA ALA A 292 4.73 -12.81 -0.39
C ALA A 292 5.42 -12.28 -1.66
N LEU A 293 4.98 -11.13 -2.20
CA LEU A 293 5.60 -10.45 -3.34
C LEU A 293 7.03 -9.96 -3.08
N SER A 294 7.42 -9.85 -1.81
CA SER A 294 8.74 -9.37 -1.39
C SER A 294 9.81 -10.49 -1.37
N ASN A 295 9.44 -11.74 -1.67
CA ASN A 295 10.37 -12.87 -1.65
C ASN A 295 11.11 -13.00 -3.00
N ALA A 296 12.37 -13.45 -2.97
CA ALA A 296 13.17 -13.66 -4.18
C ALA A 296 12.60 -14.81 -5.02
N THR A 297 12.59 -14.66 -6.34
CA THR A 297 12.22 -15.73 -7.26
C THR A 297 13.33 -15.96 -8.28
N SER A 298 14.13 -16.99 -8.04
CA SER A 298 15.27 -17.34 -8.88
C SER A 298 14.91 -18.29 -10.03
N ASN A 299 13.80 -19.03 -9.90
CA ASN A 299 13.39 -20.06 -10.87
C ASN A 299 11.86 -20.10 -11.07
N ASP A 300 11.42 -20.87 -12.08
CA ASP A 300 10.00 -20.98 -12.46
C ASP A 300 9.13 -21.57 -11.34
N VAL A 301 9.66 -22.51 -10.55
CA VAL A 301 8.94 -23.15 -9.44
C VAL A 301 8.65 -22.13 -8.35
N GLU A 302 9.65 -21.37 -7.91
CA GLU A 302 9.49 -20.29 -6.93
C GLU A 302 8.53 -19.21 -7.43
N ARG A 303 8.56 -18.88 -8.73
CA ARG A 303 7.61 -17.94 -9.34
C ARG A 303 6.16 -18.46 -9.29
N SER A 304 5.96 -19.75 -9.53
CA SER A 304 4.65 -20.40 -9.43
C SER A 304 4.14 -20.40 -7.99
N ASP A 305 4.98 -20.79 -7.03
CA ASP A 305 4.61 -20.83 -5.61
C ASP A 305 4.27 -19.44 -5.07
N MET A 306 5.01 -18.41 -5.48
CA MET A 306 4.68 -17.03 -5.14
C MET A 306 3.34 -16.60 -5.74
N SER A 307 3.08 -16.93 -7.01
CA SER A 307 1.82 -16.56 -7.69
C SER A 307 0.62 -17.21 -7.00
N GLU A 308 0.73 -18.48 -6.62
CA GLU A 308 -0.31 -19.17 -5.86
C GLU A 308 -0.49 -18.57 -4.46
N THR A 309 0.60 -18.32 -3.73
CA THR A 309 0.54 -17.75 -2.37
C THR A 309 -0.10 -16.35 -2.37
N THR A 310 0.21 -15.54 -3.38
CA THR A 310 -0.35 -14.19 -3.56
C THR A 310 -1.81 -14.24 -4.02
N GLY A 311 -2.16 -15.18 -4.91
CA GLY A 311 -3.55 -15.48 -5.28
C GLY A 311 -4.41 -15.88 -4.08
N GLU A 312 -3.96 -16.83 -3.26
CA GLU A 312 -4.66 -17.24 -2.03
C GLU A 312 -4.82 -16.05 -1.06
N ALA A 313 -3.77 -15.21 -0.92
CA ALA A 313 -3.86 -14.01 -0.11
C ALA A 313 -4.91 -13.04 -0.64
N PHE A 314 -4.98 -12.83 -1.95
CA PHE A 314 -5.98 -11.98 -2.59
C PHE A 314 -7.41 -12.51 -2.42
N ASP A 315 -7.63 -13.82 -2.55
CA ASP A 315 -8.92 -14.45 -2.31
C ASP A 315 -9.42 -14.18 -0.88
N ARG A 316 -8.52 -14.24 0.11
CA ARG A 316 -8.83 -13.88 1.50
C ARG A 316 -9.17 -12.41 1.67
N VAL A 317 -8.50 -11.50 0.96
CA VAL A 317 -8.85 -10.06 0.94
C VAL A 317 -10.30 -9.91 0.49
N LEU A 318 -10.65 -10.45 -0.68
CA LEU A 318 -12.00 -10.36 -1.25
C LEU A 318 -13.05 -10.98 -0.33
N LEU A 319 -12.76 -12.15 0.24
CA LEU A 319 -13.65 -12.83 1.19
C LEU A 319 -14.00 -11.93 2.38
N TYR A 320 -13.00 -11.34 3.01
CA TYR A 320 -13.21 -10.53 4.21
C TYR A 320 -13.85 -9.18 3.91
N LEU A 321 -13.52 -8.55 2.78
CA LEU A 321 -14.17 -7.31 2.33
C LEU A 321 -15.67 -7.54 2.02
N CYS A 322 -16.01 -8.58 1.24
CA CYS A 322 -17.40 -8.96 1.00
C CYS A 322 -18.14 -9.24 2.32
N ALA A 323 -17.53 -10.01 3.22
CA ALA A 323 -18.17 -10.37 4.48
C ALA A 323 -18.43 -9.16 5.39
N ALA A 324 -17.56 -8.14 5.35
CA ALA A 324 -17.78 -6.87 6.05
C ALA A 324 -18.97 -6.10 5.45
N MET A 325 -18.99 -5.94 4.12
CA MET A 325 -20.06 -5.26 3.37
C MET A 325 -21.43 -5.97 3.49
N ASP A 326 -21.45 -7.30 3.45
CA ASP A 326 -22.65 -8.10 3.66
C ASP A 326 -23.23 -7.91 5.06
N ARG A 327 -22.36 -7.91 6.08
CA ARG A 327 -22.81 -7.67 7.45
C ARG A 327 -23.34 -6.25 7.59
N TYR A 328 -22.69 -5.28 6.99
CA TYR A 328 -23.11 -3.88 7.13
C TYR A 328 -24.44 -3.60 6.42
N ALA A 329 -24.70 -4.20 5.24
CA ALA A 329 -26.03 -4.13 4.62
C ALA A 329 -27.15 -4.64 5.55
N ARG A 330 -26.94 -5.77 6.23
CA ARG A 330 -27.91 -6.32 7.19
C ARG A 330 -28.10 -5.41 8.40
N VAL A 331 -27.01 -4.85 8.92
CA VAL A 331 -27.08 -3.86 10.01
C VAL A 331 -27.89 -2.65 9.57
N ALA A 332 -27.61 -2.08 8.41
CA ALA A 332 -28.31 -0.91 7.90
C ALA A 332 -29.82 -1.14 7.82
N ARG A 333 -30.26 -2.31 7.33
CA ARG A 333 -31.67 -2.70 7.32
C ARG A 333 -32.28 -2.73 8.73
N THR A 334 -31.61 -3.36 9.70
CA THR A 334 -32.06 -3.37 11.11
C THR A 334 -32.06 -1.97 11.74
N LEU A 335 -31.22 -1.04 11.29
CA LEU A 335 -31.29 0.34 11.77
C LEU A 335 -32.60 1.02 11.33
N PHE A 336 -33.11 0.71 10.14
CA PHE A 336 -34.40 1.24 9.66
C PHE A 336 -35.63 0.52 10.21
N ASP A 337 -35.46 -0.71 10.68
CA ASP A 337 -36.51 -1.50 11.31
C ASP A 337 -35.90 -2.42 12.35
N THR A 338 -35.97 -2.00 13.62
CA THR A 338 -35.37 -2.71 14.75
C THR A 338 -36.10 -4.00 15.11
N THR A 339 -37.24 -4.29 14.46
CA THR A 339 -37.95 -5.56 14.61
C THR A 339 -37.31 -6.69 13.80
N LEU A 340 -36.43 -6.37 12.85
CA LEU A 340 -35.77 -7.35 11.99
C LEU A 340 -34.58 -8.03 12.68
N ASP A 341 -34.51 -9.36 12.56
CA ASP A 341 -33.35 -10.14 12.98
C ASP A 341 -32.23 -10.03 11.92
N PRO A 342 -31.04 -9.49 12.26
CA PRO A 342 -29.92 -9.35 11.32
C PRO A 342 -29.37 -10.69 10.81
N GLU A 343 -29.57 -11.81 11.51
CA GLU A 343 -29.05 -13.12 11.08
C GLU A 343 -29.90 -13.74 9.95
N ASN A 344 -31.19 -13.45 9.90
CA ASN A 344 -32.12 -13.97 8.90
C ASN A 344 -32.18 -13.12 7.62
N GLN A 345 -31.47 -12.00 7.58
CA GLN A 345 -31.46 -11.08 6.45
C GLN A 345 -30.39 -11.44 5.42
N ARG A 346 -30.73 -11.23 4.15
CA ARG A 346 -29.78 -11.23 3.03
C ARG A 346 -29.65 -9.83 2.48
N GLY A 347 -28.42 -9.35 2.31
CA GLY A 347 -28.10 -8.06 1.72
C GLY A 347 -26.60 -7.92 1.57
N SER A 348 -26.17 -7.10 0.62
CA SER A 348 -24.75 -6.82 0.36
C SER A 348 -24.55 -5.41 -0.13
N LEU A 349 -23.63 -4.67 0.48
CA LEU A 349 -23.22 -3.35 -0.02
C LEU A 349 -22.37 -3.42 -1.29
N THR A 350 -22.07 -4.63 -1.79
CA THR A 350 -21.52 -4.84 -3.15
C THR A 350 -22.59 -4.71 -4.24
N SER A 351 -23.88 -4.68 -3.87
CA SER A 351 -24.99 -4.50 -4.78
C SER A 351 -25.37 -3.03 -4.90
N THR A 352 -25.32 -2.51 -6.12
CA THR A 352 -25.75 -1.14 -6.42
C THR A 352 -27.24 -0.93 -6.11
N ASP A 353 -28.08 -1.95 -6.33
CA ASP A 353 -29.51 -1.88 -6.04
C ASP A 353 -29.78 -1.80 -4.53
N GLU A 354 -28.99 -2.54 -3.74
CA GLU A 354 -29.07 -2.47 -2.27
C GLU A 354 -28.68 -1.08 -1.78
N LEU A 355 -27.58 -0.53 -2.28
CA LEU A 355 -27.13 0.82 -1.93
C LEU A 355 -28.21 1.86 -2.25
N ARG A 356 -28.76 1.84 -3.48
CA ARG A 356 -29.84 2.75 -3.89
C ARG A 356 -31.09 2.59 -3.04
N ALA A 357 -31.47 1.36 -2.69
CA ALA A 357 -32.61 1.10 -1.83
C ALA A 357 -32.42 1.66 -0.41
N ILE A 358 -31.18 1.71 0.09
CA ILE A 358 -30.85 2.36 1.38
C ILE A 358 -30.85 3.88 1.23
N ILE A 359 -30.23 4.43 0.18
CA ILE A 359 -30.20 5.88 -0.09
C ILE A 359 -31.62 6.45 -0.19
N ALA A 360 -32.52 5.74 -0.88
CA ALA A 360 -33.92 6.15 -1.05
C ALA A 360 -34.71 6.27 0.25
N LYS A 361 -34.15 5.86 1.39
CA LYS A 361 -34.76 6.01 2.73
C LYS A 361 -34.43 7.34 3.42
N PHE A 362 -33.56 8.16 2.83
CA PHE A 362 -33.17 9.48 3.34
C PHE A 362 -33.77 10.62 2.50
N GLU A 363 -33.81 11.81 3.08
CA GLU A 363 -34.10 13.04 2.33
C GLU A 363 -33.06 13.24 1.21
N PRO A 364 -33.44 13.83 0.06
CA PRO A 364 -32.51 14.05 -1.05
C PRO A 364 -31.24 14.79 -0.62
N THR A 365 -30.09 14.21 -0.94
CA THR A 365 -28.76 14.72 -0.60
C THR A 365 -27.78 14.27 -1.68
N ASP A 366 -26.57 14.84 -1.69
CA ASP A 366 -25.53 14.44 -2.62
C ASP A 366 -24.95 13.07 -2.22
N THR A 367 -25.03 12.10 -3.13
CA THR A 367 -24.51 10.74 -2.95
C THR A 367 -23.41 10.38 -3.95
N ALA A 368 -22.92 11.34 -4.74
CA ALA A 368 -21.97 11.06 -5.83
C ALA A 368 -20.71 10.34 -5.34
N VAL A 369 -20.14 10.78 -4.21
CA VAL A 369 -18.97 10.14 -3.60
C VAL A 369 -19.27 8.72 -3.15
N LEU A 370 -20.40 8.50 -2.49
CA LEU A 370 -20.82 7.20 -1.99
C LEU A 370 -21.07 6.20 -3.13
N GLU A 371 -21.73 6.63 -4.21
CA GLU A 371 -21.98 5.81 -5.39
C GLU A 371 -20.70 5.53 -6.20
N SER A 372 -19.80 6.52 -6.31
CA SER A 372 -18.47 6.35 -6.91
C SER A 372 -17.68 5.26 -6.17
N LEU A 373 -17.59 5.35 -4.84
CA LEU A 373 -16.95 4.33 -4.00
C LEU A 373 -17.63 2.96 -4.09
N GLY A 374 -18.97 2.94 -4.21
CA GLY A 374 -19.76 1.73 -4.42
C GLY A 374 -19.41 0.96 -5.71
N SER A 375 -18.79 1.62 -6.70
CA SER A 375 -18.34 0.96 -7.92
C SER A 375 -17.17 -0.02 -7.66
N TYR A 376 -16.25 0.32 -6.75
CA TYR A 376 -15.21 -0.63 -6.29
C TYR A 376 -15.81 -1.78 -5.46
N ALA A 377 -16.82 -1.50 -4.63
CA ALA A 377 -17.54 -2.55 -3.90
C ALA A 377 -18.22 -3.55 -4.85
N TRP A 378 -18.78 -3.06 -5.96
CA TRP A 378 -19.32 -3.91 -7.02
C TRP A 378 -18.24 -4.81 -7.63
N VAL A 379 -17.07 -4.25 -7.97
CA VAL A 379 -15.93 -5.01 -8.51
C VAL A 379 -15.53 -6.14 -7.56
N ILE A 380 -15.40 -5.85 -6.26
CA ILE A 380 -15.09 -6.86 -5.22
C ILE A 380 -16.14 -7.97 -5.23
N GLY A 381 -17.42 -7.62 -5.27
CA GLY A 381 -18.52 -8.59 -5.35
C GLY A 381 -18.43 -9.49 -6.58
N LYS A 382 -18.06 -8.94 -7.74
CA LYS A 382 -17.89 -9.70 -8.99
C LYS A 382 -16.71 -10.64 -8.95
N LEU A 383 -15.54 -10.17 -8.53
CA LEU A 383 -14.35 -11.01 -8.36
C LEU A 383 -14.60 -12.15 -7.37
N ARG A 384 -15.19 -11.83 -6.22
CA ARG A 384 -15.52 -12.85 -5.21
C ARG A 384 -16.50 -13.88 -5.75
N ASN A 385 -17.50 -13.47 -6.53
CA ASN A 385 -18.45 -14.40 -7.14
C ASN A 385 -17.79 -15.29 -8.20
N ARG A 386 -16.80 -14.77 -8.94
CA ARG A 386 -16.02 -15.56 -9.90
C ARG A 386 -15.25 -16.68 -9.21
N ILE A 387 -14.62 -16.40 -8.07
CA ILE A 387 -13.87 -17.40 -7.28
C ILE A 387 -14.74 -18.60 -6.85
N HIS A 388 -16.05 -18.40 -6.63
CA HIS A 388 -16.95 -19.55 -6.37
C HIS A 388 -17.08 -20.52 -7.53
N ALA A 389 -16.84 -20.05 -8.76
CA ALA A 389 -16.90 -20.88 -9.96
C ALA A 389 -15.53 -21.42 -10.36
N LEU A 390 -14.53 -20.53 -10.45
CA LEU A 390 -13.17 -20.84 -10.90
C LEU A 390 -12.17 -19.93 -10.18
N PRO A 391 -10.98 -20.45 -9.79
CA PRO A 391 -9.90 -19.61 -9.28
C PRO A 391 -9.54 -18.48 -10.25
N LEU A 392 -9.12 -17.34 -9.71
CA LEU A 392 -8.58 -16.25 -10.52
C LEU A 392 -7.19 -16.66 -11.01
N ASP A 393 -6.98 -16.59 -12.33
CA ASP A 393 -5.70 -16.92 -12.93
C ASP A 393 -4.65 -15.86 -12.55
N THR A 394 -3.70 -16.26 -11.70
CA THR A 394 -2.68 -15.39 -11.11
C THR A 394 -1.31 -15.82 -11.60
N GLN A 395 -0.63 -14.97 -12.37
CA GLN A 395 0.62 -15.31 -13.04
C GLN A 395 1.58 -14.12 -13.11
N HIS A 396 2.86 -14.40 -13.40
CA HIS A 396 3.85 -13.37 -13.71
C HIS A 396 3.61 -12.81 -15.11
N GLN A 397 3.32 -11.52 -15.21
CA GLN A 397 3.14 -10.78 -16.45
C GLN A 397 4.22 -9.70 -16.59
N SER A 398 4.57 -9.34 -17.83
CA SER A 398 5.45 -8.20 -18.07
C SER A 398 4.76 -6.92 -17.60
N SER A 399 5.38 -6.21 -16.65
CA SER A 399 4.85 -4.93 -16.14
C SER A 399 5.20 -3.75 -17.03
N ARG A 400 6.11 -3.94 -18.01
CA ARG A 400 6.48 -2.98 -19.03
C ARG A 400 6.58 -3.67 -20.38
N GLY A 401 6.08 -3.05 -21.45
CA GLY A 401 6.12 -3.61 -22.81
C GLY A 401 7.53 -3.93 -23.30
N TYR A 402 8.54 -3.19 -22.85
CA TYR A 402 9.94 -3.46 -23.21
C TYR A 402 10.63 -4.53 -22.34
N GLY A 403 9.91 -5.14 -21.39
CA GLY A 403 10.33 -6.38 -20.71
C GLY A 403 11.36 -6.26 -19.58
N SER A 404 11.60 -5.07 -19.03
CA SER A 404 12.59 -4.91 -17.93
C SER A 404 12.16 -5.51 -16.59
N SER A 405 10.85 -5.60 -16.33
CA SER A 405 10.30 -6.13 -15.08
C SER A 405 9.06 -6.97 -15.32
N LYS A 406 8.89 -7.98 -14.45
CA LYS A 406 7.66 -8.77 -14.33
C LYS A 406 7.00 -8.49 -12.99
N THR A 407 5.69 -8.64 -12.97
CA THR A 407 4.89 -8.55 -11.74
C THR A 407 3.86 -9.67 -11.69
N VAL A 408 3.41 -9.99 -10.48
CA VAL A 408 2.29 -10.92 -10.34
C VAL A 408 1.01 -10.16 -10.63
N ALA A 409 0.22 -10.68 -11.57
CA ALA A 409 -0.99 -10.07 -12.04
C ALA A 409 -2.12 -11.10 -12.14
N ILE A 410 -3.36 -10.59 -12.09
CA ILE A 410 -4.57 -11.36 -12.31
C ILE A 410 -5.00 -11.18 -13.76
N THR A 411 -5.23 -12.29 -14.46
CA THR A 411 -5.79 -12.26 -15.81
C THR A 411 -7.27 -11.86 -15.74
N LEU A 412 -7.60 -10.73 -16.36
CA LEU A 412 -8.97 -10.21 -16.50
C LEU A 412 -9.60 -10.55 -17.86
N THR A 413 -8.81 -11.09 -18.78
CA THR A 413 -9.26 -11.47 -20.13
C THR A 413 -10.47 -12.41 -20.05
N GLY A 414 -11.56 -12.04 -20.73
CA GLY A 414 -12.78 -12.84 -20.78
C GLY A 414 -13.67 -12.73 -19.53
N LEU A 415 -13.33 -11.90 -18.54
CA LEU A 415 -14.22 -11.55 -17.44
C LEU A 415 -15.14 -10.40 -17.88
N ALA A 416 -16.39 -10.72 -18.20
CA ALA A 416 -17.37 -9.74 -18.68
C ALA A 416 -17.55 -8.56 -17.71
N GLU A 417 -17.36 -8.79 -16.41
CA GLU A 417 -17.48 -7.77 -15.37
C GLU A 417 -16.40 -6.68 -15.43
N PHE A 418 -15.27 -6.98 -16.09
CA PHE A 418 -14.18 -6.04 -16.33
C PHE A 418 -14.10 -5.59 -17.78
N ASP A 419 -15.10 -5.93 -18.60
CA ASP A 419 -15.17 -5.41 -19.96
C ASP A 419 -15.27 -3.88 -19.90
N PRO A 420 -14.29 -3.14 -20.48
CA PRO A 420 -14.29 -1.68 -20.55
C PRO A 420 -15.58 -1.08 -21.14
N ALA A 421 -16.34 -1.85 -21.91
CA ALA A 421 -17.61 -1.42 -22.50
C ALA A 421 -18.82 -1.50 -21.55
N THR A 422 -18.75 -2.29 -20.48
CA THR A 422 -19.92 -2.57 -19.61
C THR A 422 -19.69 -2.35 -18.11
N THR A 423 -18.44 -2.12 -17.71
CA THR A 423 -18.10 -1.85 -16.30
C THR A 423 -18.75 -0.54 -15.80
N PRO A 424 -19.18 -0.47 -14.52
CA PRO A 424 -19.67 0.77 -13.91
C PRO A 424 -18.54 1.77 -13.60
N LEU A 425 -17.28 1.39 -13.78
CA LEU A 425 -16.13 2.25 -13.49
C LEU A 425 -15.99 3.37 -14.52
N ASP A 426 -15.53 4.54 -14.07
CA ASP A 426 -14.98 5.55 -14.95
C ASP A 426 -13.50 5.26 -15.28
N GLN A 427 -12.89 6.11 -16.12
CA GLN A 427 -11.49 5.92 -16.55
C GLN A 427 -10.50 6.04 -15.40
N GLU A 428 -10.69 6.99 -14.49
CA GLU A 428 -9.79 7.20 -13.35
C GLU A 428 -9.87 6.01 -12.40
N GLN A 429 -11.08 5.50 -12.18
CA GLN A 429 -11.31 4.32 -11.34
C GLN A 429 -10.70 3.06 -11.95
N LEU A 430 -10.85 2.88 -13.27
CA LEU A 430 -10.25 1.76 -13.98
C LEU A 430 -8.71 1.82 -13.90
N ASP A 431 -8.12 3.00 -14.14
CA ASP A 431 -6.67 3.21 -14.11
C ASP A 431 -6.10 2.90 -12.72
N ARG A 432 -6.80 3.29 -11.64
CA ARG A 432 -6.41 3.00 -10.25
C ARG A 432 -6.37 1.51 -9.90
N LEU A 433 -7.12 0.67 -10.62
CA LEU A 433 -7.04 -0.78 -10.44
C LEU A 433 -5.73 -1.38 -10.99
N GLY A 434 -4.89 -0.57 -11.64
CA GLY A 434 -3.60 -1.00 -12.17
C GLY A 434 -3.75 -1.98 -13.33
N VAL A 435 -4.68 -1.71 -14.24
CA VAL A 435 -4.97 -2.58 -15.39
C VAL A 435 -4.14 -2.20 -16.62
N TRP A 436 -3.76 -3.19 -17.43
CA TRP A 436 -3.11 -3.01 -18.74
C TRP A 436 -3.25 -4.26 -19.62
N ASN A 437 -2.93 -4.12 -20.91
CA ASN A 437 -2.80 -5.24 -21.83
C ASN A 437 -1.35 -5.75 -21.81
N ALA A 438 -1.06 -6.72 -20.94
CA ALA A 438 0.26 -7.28 -20.78
C ALA A 438 0.76 -7.97 -22.06
N GLU A 439 2.00 -7.65 -22.45
CA GLU A 439 2.67 -8.37 -23.53
C GLU A 439 3.04 -9.79 -23.10
N SER A 440 2.79 -10.76 -23.97
CA SER A 440 3.22 -12.13 -23.73
C SER A 440 4.73 -12.23 -23.94
N SER A 441 5.37 -13.05 -23.10
CA SER A 441 6.76 -13.49 -23.34
C SER A 441 6.96 -14.23 -24.67
N ASN A 442 5.87 -14.69 -25.31
CA ASN A 442 5.85 -15.22 -26.66
C ASN A 442 5.24 -14.18 -27.62
N PRO A 443 6.01 -13.65 -28.60
CA PRO A 443 5.56 -12.58 -29.50
C PRO A 443 4.43 -13.00 -30.45
N PHE A 444 4.12 -14.31 -30.53
CA PHE A 444 3.03 -14.85 -31.35
C PHE A 444 1.73 -15.06 -30.58
N GLN A 445 1.71 -14.81 -29.26
CA GLN A 445 0.50 -14.89 -28.45
C GLN A 445 -0.18 -13.52 -28.33
N PRO A 446 -1.53 -13.50 -28.23
CA PRO A 446 -2.24 -12.24 -28.00
C PRO A 446 -1.84 -11.63 -26.66
N ARG A 447 -1.99 -10.31 -26.56
CA ARG A 447 -1.86 -9.59 -25.29
C ARG A 447 -2.93 -10.07 -24.30
N THR A 448 -2.58 -10.03 -23.03
CA THR A 448 -3.45 -10.46 -21.94
C THR A 448 -3.93 -9.24 -21.17
N TYR A 449 -5.24 -8.98 -21.15
CA TYR A 449 -5.79 -7.97 -20.24
C TYR A 449 -5.63 -8.45 -18.79
N ALA A 450 -4.90 -7.69 -17.99
CA ALA A 450 -4.46 -8.07 -16.65
C ALA A 450 -4.50 -6.89 -15.67
N ALA A 451 -4.44 -7.18 -14.37
CA ALA A 451 -4.33 -6.22 -13.28
C ALA A 451 -3.22 -6.59 -12.29
N ASP A 452 -2.42 -5.61 -11.87
CA ASP A 452 -1.30 -5.79 -10.93
C ASP A 452 -1.88 -6.13 -9.56
N ILE A 453 -1.53 -7.30 -9.02
CA ILE A 453 -2.25 -7.84 -7.86
C ILE A 453 -2.05 -6.99 -6.61
N ALA A 454 -0.88 -6.36 -6.45
CA ALA A 454 -0.61 -5.46 -5.33
C ALA A 454 -1.45 -4.19 -5.43
N THR A 455 -1.49 -3.58 -6.61
CA THR A 455 -2.26 -2.37 -6.92
C THR A 455 -3.74 -2.62 -6.75
N LEU A 456 -4.24 -3.74 -7.29
CA LEU A 456 -5.63 -4.14 -7.18
C LEU A 456 -6.01 -4.38 -5.71
N ALA A 457 -5.25 -5.18 -4.97
CA ALA A 457 -5.54 -5.50 -3.57
C ALA A 457 -5.56 -4.26 -2.67
N THR A 458 -4.54 -3.41 -2.79
CA THR A 458 -4.40 -2.20 -1.97
C THR A 458 -5.47 -1.16 -2.31
N THR A 459 -5.77 -0.96 -3.60
CA THR A 459 -6.85 -0.07 -4.04
C THR A 459 -8.21 -0.55 -3.56
N LEU A 460 -8.57 -1.81 -3.81
CA LEU A 460 -9.87 -2.34 -3.38
C LEU A 460 -10.03 -2.30 -1.85
N PHE A 461 -8.97 -2.55 -1.10
CA PHE A 461 -8.97 -2.43 0.35
C PHE A 461 -9.17 -0.97 0.80
N ARG A 462 -8.34 -0.04 0.32
CA ARG A 462 -8.43 1.41 0.62
C ARG A 462 -9.81 1.96 0.30
N GLU A 463 -10.31 1.72 -0.91
CA GLU A 463 -11.61 2.23 -1.34
C GLU A 463 -12.77 1.58 -0.58
N THR A 464 -12.62 0.34 -0.09
CA THR A 464 -13.63 -0.25 0.81
C THR A 464 -13.65 0.43 2.17
N LEU A 465 -12.50 0.78 2.74
CA LEU A 465 -12.46 1.54 4.00
C LEU A 465 -13.16 2.90 3.81
N ARG A 466 -12.81 3.63 2.76
CA ARG A 466 -13.47 4.90 2.40
C ARG A 466 -14.96 4.73 2.17
N TYR A 467 -15.37 3.68 1.45
CA TYR A 467 -16.78 3.38 1.18
C TYR A 467 -17.57 3.14 2.46
N LEU A 468 -17.05 2.30 3.36
CA LEU A 468 -17.74 1.98 4.60
C LEU A 468 -17.76 3.15 5.59
N ASP A 469 -16.71 3.97 5.62
CA ASP A 469 -16.70 5.19 6.42
C ASP A 469 -17.69 6.23 5.88
N GLU A 470 -17.69 6.45 4.56
CA GLU A 470 -18.62 7.35 3.89
C GLU A 470 -20.07 6.88 4.02
N PHE A 471 -20.32 5.57 3.93
CA PHE A 471 -21.63 4.97 4.20
C PHE A 471 -22.05 5.18 5.66
N SER A 472 -21.12 5.04 6.62
CA SER A 472 -21.37 5.30 8.04
C SER A 472 -21.71 6.77 8.27
N ARG A 473 -20.94 7.69 7.67
CA ARG A 473 -21.17 9.14 7.69
C ARG A 473 -22.55 9.46 7.12
N PHE A 474 -22.89 8.88 5.98
CA PHE A 474 -24.17 9.05 5.32
C PHE A 474 -25.33 8.63 6.24
N ILE A 475 -25.23 7.47 6.90
CA ILE A 475 -26.25 6.96 7.83
C ILE A 475 -26.53 7.90 9.00
N ILE A 476 -25.48 8.45 9.62
CA ILE A 476 -25.62 9.22 10.86
C ILE A 476 -25.88 10.71 10.62
N ARG A 477 -25.53 11.24 9.45
CA ARG A 477 -25.65 12.68 9.14
C ARG A 477 -26.82 13.06 8.24
N ASN A 478 -27.52 12.11 7.64
CA ASN A 478 -28.66 12.42 6.79
C ASN A 478 -29.99 12.12 7.48
N LYS A 479 -30.98 12.95 7.17
CA LYS A 479 -32.32 12.84 7.77
C LYS A 479 -33.11 11.74 7.08
N VAL A 480 -33.65 10.83 7.89
CA VAL A 480 -34.49 9.73 7.40
C VAL A 480 -35.86 10.27 6.95
N LEU A 481 -36.41 9.74 5.86
CA LEU A 481 -37.73 10.11 5.36
C LEU A 481 -38.82 9.91 6.42
N ALA A 482 -39.70 10.90 6.53
CA ALA A 482 -40.86 10.86 7.43
C ALA A 482 -41.84 9.72 7.10
N ALA A 483 -41.90 9.29 5.83
CA ALA A 483 -42.74 8.20 5.35
C ALA A 483 -42.34 6.82 5.93
N ILE A 484 -41.13 6.68 6.47
CA ILE A 484 -40.70 5.44 7.11
C ILE A 484 -41.25 5.45 8.55
N THR A 485 -42.24 4.61 8.82
CA THR A 485 -42.96 4.57 10.10
C THR A 485 -42.56 3.40 11.00
N THR A 486 -41.66 2.53 10.53
CA THR A 486 -41.11 1.42 11.33
C THR A 486 -40.33 1.96 12.53
N PRO A 487 -40.19 1.15 13.61
CA PRO A 487 -39.31 1.50 14.73
C PRO A 487 -37.85 1.61 14.25
N LYS A 488 -37.31 2.83 14.25
CA LYS A 488 -35.95 3.14 13.80
C LYS A 488 -34.98 3.12 14.97
N HIS A 489 -33.74 2.73 14.71
CA HIS A 489 -32.65 2.87 15.68
C HIS A 489 -32.25 4.35 15.83
N PRO A 490 -32.00 4.85 17.06
CA PRO A 490 -31.71 6.27 17.31
C PRO A 490 -30.40 6.79 16.68
N VAL A 491 -29.53 5.91 16.20
CA VAL A 491 -28.29 6.29 15.50
C VAL A 491 -28.55 6.86 14.10
N LEU A 492 -29.71 6.59 13.50
CA LEU A 492 -30.05 7.12 12.18
C LEU A 492 -30.23 8.64 12.25
N GLY A 493 -29.45 9.38 11.48
CA GLY A 493 -29.53 10.85 11.44
C GLY A 493 -29.22 11.54 12.78
N CYS A 494 -28.55 10.87 13.73
CA CYS A 494 -28.29 11.42 15.06
C CYS A 494 -27.37 12.65 15.05
N TRP A 495 -26.60 12.84 13.97
CA TRP A 495 -25.64 13.93 13.80
C TRP A 495 -26.01 14.91 12.68
N VAL A 496 -27.28 14.96 12.28
CA VAL A 496 -27.75 15.89 11.22
C VAL A 496 -27.44 17.36 11.57
N ASN A 497 -27.53 17.74 12.84
CA ASN A 497 -27.31 19.11 13.32
C ASN A 497 -26.01 19.29 14.12
N GLU A 498 -25.19 18.25 14.20
CA GLU A 498 -23.96 18.26 15.00
C GLU A 498 -22.78 18.81 14.18
N PRO A 499 -21.73 19.36 14.83
CA PRO A 499 -20.55 19.84 14.14
C PRO A 499 -19.78 18.70 13.43
N ALA A 500 -18.71 19.08 12.71
CA ALA A 500 -17.77 18.10 12.16
C ALA A 500 -17.26 17.13 13.25
N MET A 501 -16.93 15.90 12.85
CA MET A 501 -16.31 14.93 13.76
C MET A 501 -15.03 15.54 14.34
N PRO A 502 -14.73 15.33 15.64
CA PRO A 502 -13.48 15.79 16.23
C PRO A 502 -12.25 15.23 15.50
N ASP A 503 -11.15 15.98 15.55
CA ASP A 503 -9.87 15.52 15.01
C ASP A 503 -9.39 14.24 15.72
N ALA A 504 -8.72 13.39 14.97
CA ALA A 504 -8.13 12.16 15.51
C ALA A 504 -7.19 12.46 16.68
N LEU A 505 -7.27 11.63 17.71
CA LEU A 505 -6.35 11.67 18.85
C LEU A 505 -4.93 11.28 18.41
N PRO A 506 -3.87 11.68 19.14
CA PRO A 506 -2.48 11.41 18.73
C PRO A 506 -2.18 9.92 18.47
N ASN A 507 -2.74 9.04 19.28
CA ASN A 507 -2.64 7.59 19.13
C ASN A 507 -3.41 7.06 17.91
N GLU A 508 -4.58 7.62 17.60
CA GLU A 508 -5.33 7.26 16.39
C GLU A 508 -4.58 7.68 15.13
N ARG A 509 -3.98 8.88 15.14
CA ARG A 509 -3.09 9.34 14.05
C ARG A 509 -1.88 8.42 13.87
N LEU A 510 -1.22 8.04 14.97
CA LEU A 510 -0.10 7.11 14.92
C LEU A 510 -0.50 5.78 14.28
N TYR A 511 -1.67 5.21 14.64
CA TYR A 511 -2.17 4.00 13.99
C TYR A 511 -2.47 4.25 12.50
N GLY A 512 -3.09 5.38 12.15
CA GLY A 512 -3.35 5.76 10.76
C GLY A 512 -2.07 5.84 9.92
N GLU A 513 -1.06 6.57 10.42
CA GLU A 513 0.24 6.79 9.77
C GLU A 513 1.04 5.48 9.64
N MET A 514 1.14 4.68 10.71
CA MET A 514 1.89 3.42 10.69
C MET A 514 1.22 2.32 9.85
N LEU A 515 -0.10 2.31 9.77
CA LEU A 515 -0.78 1.32 8.93
C LEU A 515 -0.83 1.77 7.48
N GLY A 516 -0.96 3.08 7.22
CA GLY A 516 -0.88 3.67 5.88
C GLY A 516 -1.98 3.24 4.92
N TRP A 517 -3.02 2.58 5.43
CA TRP A 517 -4.06 1.97 4.59
C TRP A 517 -4.94 2.99 3.89
N ALA A 518 -5.18 4.14 4.54
CA ALA A 518 -5.87 5.28 3.93
C ALA A 518 -5.01 5.99 2.87
N GLU A 519 -3.70 5.76 2.89
CA GLU A 519 -2.71 6.39 2.02
C GLU A 519 -2.07 5.40 1.03
N PHE A 520 -2.67 4.22 0.82
CA PHE A 520 -2.20 3.27 -0.19
C PHE A 520 -2.32 3.91 -1.58
N GLY A 521 -1.24 4.52 -2.08
CA GLY A 521 -1.22 5.29 -3.32
C GLY A 521 -0.58 6.65 -3.05
#